data_AF-A0A9P1A9U1-F1
#
_entry.id   AF-A0A9P1A9U1-F1
#
_cell.length_a   1.000
_cell.length_b   1.000
_cell.length_c   1.000
_cell.angle_alpha   90.00
_cell.angle_beta   90.00
_cell.angle_gamma   90.00
#
_symmetry.space_group_name_H-M   'P 1'
#
loop_
_entity.id
_entity.type
_entity.pdbx_description
1 polymer ?
#
loop_
_entity_poly.entity_id
_entity_poly.type
_entity_poly.pdbx_seq_one_letter_code
_entity_poly.pdbx_strand_id
1 'polypeptide(L)'
;MNKFVTRATPLTPRRGLQKRPPTTERAGNENVSSAVNVPETDKKADEPTVMEKLHMAIREDDAQFTFDVLSKNRPFDQAMNKTMTKIEFASTYSDNSSEFMLLSVDESVVTAFKEGQSLTIRGDSTDDAVLCTDVATFPIKMMESASTVLLMHDVLDTPDSPTIPNFEVKMVDGKSFSSGELCAAVDVLNIGRLKDMLREQELKWEWKENESEEKRKGYKMEELLDSVQMSVGEVKTALADLPVIKFPNGRFRYLSHKFRGEMLGLIVEMIDEDEIAEVSMESMSFSGLRANLPQNVPDEAIRWFLRSRCRTSSQEGVHSLPQENLLCDLAVVILQGPQKLPLQQFHDLLSKIIPFGVEVNDSVFEGTADIADAPFGKIISYLAPEDLPDTVKERMQSLFEHRKLWSMDQLRPYFVDLFKSKVAFDKFVVQNCDYTVSESNEMFYCGVRI
;
A
#
# COMPACT_ATOMS: atom_id res chain seq x y z
N MET A 1 14.76 -23.69 37.03
CA MET A 1 15.27 -25.08 36.89
C MET A 1 14.39 -25.81 35.88
N ASN A 2 15.03 -26.56 34.96
CA ASN A 2 14.51 -27.48 33.93
C ASN A 2 13.68 -26.84 32.80
N LYS A 3 14.26 -26.45 31.65
CA LYS A 3 14.86 -27.24 30.53
C LYS A 3 13.82 -28.04 29.73
N PHE A 4 13.47 -27.53 28.55
CA PHE A 4 13.01 -28.36 27.44
C PHE A 4 13.89 -28.15 26.21
N VAL A 5 14.21 -29.28 25.60
CA VAL A 5 15.17 -29.52 24.52
C VAL A 5 14.39 -29.62 23.22
N THR A 6 14.74 -28.84 22.20
CA THR A 6 14.28 -29.05 20.83
C THR A 6 15.45 -29.58 19.98
N ARG A 7 15.29 -30.81 19.48
CA ARG A 7 16.20 -31.44 18.51
C ARG A 7 15.77 -31.03 17.10
N ALA A 8 16.66 -30.33 16.40
CA ALA A 8 16.63 -30.17 14.95
C ALA A 8 17.30 -31.37 14.28
N THR A 9 16.78 -31.80 13.13
CA THR A 9 17.46 -32.74 12.24
C THR A 9 17.38 -32.23 10.80
N PRO A 10 18.50 -31.98 10.11
CA PRO A 10 18.54 -31.72 8.67
C PRO A 10 18.88 -33.00 7.88
N LEU A 11 18.26 -33.18 6.71
CA LEU A 11 18.58 -34.25 5.75
C LEU A 11 19.35 -33.67 4.56
N THR A 12 20.66 -33.88 4.56
CA THR A 12 21.54 -33.84 3.37
C THR A 12 21.44 -35.15 2.57
N PRO A 13 21.48 -35.13 1.22
CA PRO A 13 21.72 -36.32 0.43
C PRO A 13 23.23 -36.57 0.22
N ARG A 14 23.65 -37.82 0.45
CA ARG A 14 25.02 -38.32 0.20
C ARG A 14 25.22 -38.73 -1.27
N ARG A 15 26.35 -38.29 -1.82
CA ARG A 15 27.03 -38.77 -3.03
C ARG A 15 27.29 -40.29 -2.99
N GLY A 16 27.02 -40.98 -4.10
CA GLY A 16 27.66 -42.24 -4.48
C GLY A 16 28.81 -41.98 -5.46
N LEU A 17 30.00 -42.47 -5.13
CA LEU A 17 31.22 -42.41 -5.93
C LEU A 17 31.24 -43.51 -7.00
N GLN A 18 31.59 -43.16 -8.25
CA GLN A 18 32.32 -44.07 -9.14
C GLN A 18 33.48 -43.34 -9.80
N LYS A 19 34.62 -44.03 -9.76
CA LYS A 19 35.99 -43.57 -10.03
C LYS A 19 36.27 -43.41 -11.52
N ARG A 20 36.94 -42.33 -11.90
CA ARG A 20 37.78 -42.24 -13.12
C ARG A 20 39.24 -42.55 -12.75
N PRO A 21 39.99 -43.27 -13.59
CA PRO A 21 41.44 -43.15 -13.68
C PRO A 21 41.85 -42.19 -14.82
N PRO A 22 43.12 -41.75 -14.84
CA PRO A 22 43.55 -40.49 -15.42
C PRO A 22 44.16 -40.59 -16.82
N THR A 23 44.23 -39.42 -17.45
CA THR A 23 45.03 -39.05 -18.62
C THR A 23 46.53 -39.24 -18.38
N THR A 24 47.22 -39.85 -19.35
CA THR A 24 48.67 -39.82 -19.49
C THR A 24 49.04 -39.23 -20.85
N GLU A 25 49.79 -38.13 -20.81
CA GLU A 25 50.60 -37.62 -21.90
C GLU A 25 51.67 -38.65 -22.27
N ARG A 26 51.97 -38.78 -23.57
CA ARG A 26 53.24 -39.34 -24.03
C ARG A 26 53.66 -38.70 -25.36
N ALA A 27 54.80 -38.02 -25.32
CA ALA A 27 55.56 -37.57 -26.47
C ALA A 27 56.41 -38.71 -27.07
N GLY A 28 56.63 -38.65 -28.39
CA GLY A 28 57.81 -39.10 -29.16
C GLY A 28 58.23 -40.58 -29.11
N ASN A 29 58.16 -41.31 -30.23
CA ASN A 29 59.25 -41.36 -31.24
C ASN A 29 58.96 -42.37 -32.38
N GLU A 30 59.22 -41.89 -33.60
CA GLU A 30 59.82 -42.50 -34.81
C GLU A 30 59.44 -43.92 -35.34
N ASN A 31 58.99 -43.88 -36.61
CA ASN A 31 59.31 -44.72 -37.78
C ASN A 31 59.06 -46.24 -37.76
N VAL A 32 58.25 -46.74 -38.70
CA VAL A 32 58.68 -47.37 -39.98
C VAL A 32 57.45 -47.58 -40.89
N SER A 33 57.68 -47.41 -42.19
CA SER A 33 56.78 -47.52 -43.34
C SER A 33 55.95 -48.80 -43.46
N SER A 34 54.73 -48.66 -43.99
CA SER A 34 54.28 -49.46 -45.15
C SER A 34 53.06 -48.81 -45.80
N ALA A 35 53.22 -48.46 -47.08
CA ALA A 35 52.19 -47.93 -47.93
C ALA A 35 51.20 -49.04 -48.30
N VAL A 36 49.91 -48.80 -48.06
CA VAL A 36 48.82 -49.55 -48.70
C VAL A 36 47.81 -48.52 -49.18
N ASN A 37 47.76 -48.35 -50.51
CA ASN A 37 46.72 -47.62 -51.23
C ASN A 37 45.36 -48.26 -50.95
N VAL A 38 44.40 -47.48 -50.45
CA VAL A 38 42.97 -47.81 -50.46
C VAL A 38 42.27 -46.75 -51.32
N PRO A 39 41.39 -47.13 -52.26
CA PRO A 39 40.86 -46.20 -53.27
C PRO A 39 39.87 -45.21 -52.65
N GLU A 40 39.90 -43.97 -53.14
CA GLU A 40 38.85 -42.97 -52.93
C GLU A 40 37.50 -43.55 -53.37
N THR A 41 36.58 -43.70 -52.41
CA THR A 41 35.18 -43.93 -52.68
C THR A 41 34.49 -42.59 -52.91
N ASP A 42 33.93 -42.42 -54.11
CA ASP A 42 33.01 -41.34 -54.48
C ASP A 42 31.98 -41.10 -53.37
N LYS A 43 32.06 -39.92 -52.74
CA LYS A 43 30.96 -39.40 -51.92
C LYS A 43 29.82 -39.01 -52.87
N LYS A 44 28.91 -39.95 -53.15
CA LYS A 44 27.55 -39.58 -53.56
C LYS A 44 27.00 -38.66 -52.48
N ALA A 45 26.65 -37.43 -52.86
CA ALA A 45 25.89 -36.56 -51.98
C ALA A 45 24.61 -37.31 -51.61
N ASP A 46 24.45 -37.65 -50.34
CA ASP A 46 23.21 -38.25 -49.84
C ASP A 46 22.06 -37.32 -50.21
N GLU A 47 21.06 -37.83 -50.91
CA GLU A 47 19.87 -37.05 -51.25
C GLU A 47 19.21 -36.57 -49.95
N PRO A 48 18.88 -35.27 -49.84
CA PRO A 48 18.31 -34.75 -48.61
C PRO A 48 17.00 -35.47 -48.31
N THR A 49 16.87 -35.90 -47.07
CA THR A 49 15.68 -36.55 -46.53
C THR A 49 14.47 -35.64 -46.70
N VAL A 50 13.27 -36.23 -46.66
CA VAL A 50 12.01 -35.46 -46.75
C VAL A 50 11.94 -34.39 -45.65
N MET A 51 12.48 -34.67 -44.46
CA MET A 51 12.56 -33.67 -43.38
C MET A 51 13.53 -32.54 -43.71
N GLU A 52 14.71 -32.82 -44.26
CA GLU A 52 15.65 -31.77 -44.68
C GLU A 52 15.06 -30.88 -45.79
N LYS A 53 14.37 -31.48 -46.76
CA LYS A 53 13.63 -30.75 -47.80
C LYS A 53 12.51 -29.89 -47.22
N LEU A 54 11.78 -30.40 -46.23
CA LEU A 54 10.73 -29.66 -45.52
C LEU A 54 11.33 -28.47 -44.72
N HIS A 55 12.44 -28.68 -44.02
CA HIS A 55 13.13 -27.60 -43.29
C HIS A 55 13.65 -26.50 -44.23
N MET A 56 14.16 -26.88 -45.41
CA MET A 56 14.61 -25.94 -46.43
C MET A 56 13.43 -25.15 -47.01
N ALA A 57 12.34 -25.82 -47.36
CA ALA A 57 11.11 -25.19 -47.87
C ALA A 57 10.49 -24.19 -46.86
N ILE A 58 10.50 -24.50 -45.56
CA ILE A 58 10.05 -23.57 -44.51
C ILE A 58 10.97 -22.35 -44.39
N ARG A 59 12.29 -22.53 -44.59
CA ARG A 59 13.26 -21.42 -44.54
C ARG A 59 13.18 -20.50 -45.75
N GLU A 60 12.85 -21.06 -46.91
CA GLU A 60 12.76 -20.36 -48.21
C GLU A 60 11.34 -19.83 -48.51
N ASP A 61 10.43 -19.89 -47.53
CA ASP A 61 9.03 -19.46 -47.65
C ASP A 61 8.24 -20.17 -48.78
N ASP A 62 8.61 -21.41 -49.12
CA ASP A 62 7.87 -22.25 -50.06
C ASP A 62 6.66 -22.90 -49.36
N ALA A 63 5.59 -22.10 -49.25
CA ALA A 63 4.34 -22.49 -48.59
C ALA A 63 3.64 -23.65 -49.29
N GLN A 64 3.73 -23.73 -50.62
CA GLN A 64 3.06 -24.73 -51.45
C GLN A 64 3.68 -26.11 -51.24
N PHE A 65 5.02 -26.23 -51.35
CA PHE A 65 5.71 -27.49 -51.10
C PHE A 65 5.53 -27.96 -49.64
N THR A 66 5.65 -27.03 -48.69
CA THR A 66 5.45 -27.33 -47.27
C THR A 66 4.03 -27.87 -47.00
N PHE A 67 3.00 -27.22 -47.55
CA PHE A 67 1.61 -27.68 -47.45
C PHE A 67 1.43 -29.06 -48.08
N ASP A 68 1.94 -29.28 -49.28
CA ASP A 68 1.83 -30.55 -50.01
C ASP A 68 2.54 -31.70 -49.28
N VAL A 69 3.65 -31.44 -48.59
CA VAL A 69 4.36 -32.46 -47.80
C VAL A 69 3.63 -32.77 -46.48
N LEU A 70 3.12 -31.76 -45.77
CA LEU A 70 2.41 -31.95 -44.50
C LEU A 70 1.02 -32.58 -44.69
N SER A 71 0.32 -32.23 -45.78
CA SER A 71 -1.01 -32.76 -46.12
C SER A 71 -1.00 -34.20 -46.66
N LYS A 72 0.12 -34.67 -47.23
CA LYS A 72 0.24 -36.06 -47.72
C LYS A 72 0.02 -37.12 -46.65
N ASN A 73 0.27 -36.82 -45.37
CA ASN A 73 0.19 -37.77 -44.25
C ASN A 73 -1.03 -37.57 -43.32
N ARG A 74 -1.86 -36.56 -43.55
CA ARG A 74 -3.14 -36.35 -42.85
C ARG A 74 -4.18 -35.84 -43.85
N PRO A 75 -5.33 -36.51 -44.02
CA PRO A 75 -6.42 -35.98 -44.84
C PRO A 75 -7.04 -34.79 -44.10
N PHE A 76 -6.51 -33.59 -44.34
CA PHE A 76 -7.15 -32.36 -43.89
C PHE A 76 -8.44 -32.18 -44.71
N ASP A 77 -9.57 -31.97 -44.02
CA ASP A 77 -10.87 -31.77 -44.68
C ASP A 77 -10.80 -30.62 -45.69
N GLN A 78 -11.45 -30.79 -46.85
CA GLN A 78 -11.51 -29.78 -47.93
C GLN A 78 -12.15 -28.44 -47.49
N ALA A 79 -12.69 -28.38 -46.28
CA ALA A 79 -13.28 -27.18 -45.66
C ALA A 79 -12.30 -26.39 -44.77
N MET A 80 -11.06 -26.86 -44.56
CA MET A 80 -10.06 -26.13 -43.78
C MET A 80 -9.41 -25.02 -44.64
N ASN A 81 -9.40 -23.78 -44.12
CA ASN A 81 -8.66 -22.68 -44.73
C ASN A 81 -7.19 -23.08 -44.92
N LYS A 82 -6.62 -22.86 -46.12
CA LYS A 82 -5.21 -23.14 -46.43
C LYS A 82 -4.26 -22.10 -45.81
N THR A 83 -4.44 -21.79 -44.53
CA THR A 83 -3.64 -20.79 -43.83
C THR A 83 -2.44 -21.47 -43.21
N MET A 84 -1.24 -21.03 -43.56
CA MET A 84 -0.02 -21.47 -42.92
C MET A 84 0.63 -20.26 -42.24
N THR A 85 0.80 -20.32 -40.93
CA THR A 85 1.44 -19.25 -40.17
C THR A 85 2.85 -19.66 -39.81
N LYS A 86 3.84 -18.88 -40.23
CA LYS A 86 5.24 -19.03 -39.83
C LYS A 86 5.47 -18.16 -38.61
N ILE A 87 5.78 -18.78 -37.47
CA ILE A 87 6.09 -18.05 -36.24
C ILE A 87 7.60 -17.89 -36.15
N GLU A 88 8.08 -16.65 -36.10
CA GLU A 88 9.50 -16.31 -35.95
C GLU A 88 9.73 -15.51 -34.68
N PHE A 89 10.87 -15.69 -34.03
CA PHE A 89 11.25 -14.86 -32.89
C PHE A 89 11.91 -13.58 -33.38
N ALA A 90 11.53 -12.43 -32.83
CA ALA A 90 12.19 -11.17 -33.10
C ALA A 90 13.67 -11.25 -32.75
N SER A 91 14.51 -10.49 -33.46
CA SER A 91 15.96 -10.46 -33.17
C SER A 91 16.26 -10.00 -31.74
N THR A 92 15.36 -9.22 -31.14
CA THR A 92 15.43 -8.72 -29.76
C THR A 92 14.84 -9.67 -28.72
N TYR A 93 14.27 -10.82 -29.11
CA TYR A 93 13.58 -11.74 -28.18
C TYR A 93 14.47 -12.28 -27.05
N SER A 94 15.78 -12.34 -27.28
CA SER A 94 16.76 -12.73 -26.27
C SER A 94 17.10 -11.62 -25.28
N ASP A 95 16.72 -10.37 -25.57
CA ASP A 95 16.99 -9.22 -24.72
C ASP A 95 16.00 -9.18 -23.54
N ASN A 96 16.46 -8.66 -22.41
CA ASN A 96 15.60 -8.48 -21.23
C ASN A 96 14.46 -7.48 -21.48
N SER A 97 14.57 -6.61 -22.47
CA SER A 97 13.49 -5.69 -22.87
C SER A 97 12.29 -6.39 -23.50
N SER A 98 12.46 -7.65 -23.91
CA SER A 98 11.38 -8.52 -24.41
C SER A 98 10.75 -9.36 -23.30
N GLU A 99 11.12 -9.15 -22.03
CA GLU A 99 10.47 -9.78 -20.88
C GLU A 99 9.36 -8.89 -20.32
N PHE A 100 8.15 -9.41 -20.36
CA PHE A 100 6.95 -8.73 -19.90
C PHE A 100 6.34 -9.49 -18.73
N MET A 101 5.53 -8.77 -17.95
CA MET A 101 4.66 -9.35 -16.92
C MET A 101 3.22 -9.01 -17.28
N LEU A 102 2.35 -10.03 -17.27
CA LEU A 102 0.93 -9.85 -17.53
C LEU A 102 0.20 -9.53 -16.24
N LEU A 103 -0.37 -8.33 -16.13
CA LEU A 103 -1.15 -7.91 -14.97
C LEU A 103 -2.65 -8.00 -15.28
N SER A 104 -3.36 -8.87 -14.57
CA SER A 104 -4.82 -8.90 -14.59
C SER A 104 -5.37 -7.72 -13.79
N VAL A 105 -6.17 -6.88 -14.44
CA VAL A 105 -6.74 -5.66 -13.87
C VAL A 105 -8.26 -5.70 -13.93
N ASP A 106 -8.92 -5.09 -12.95
CA ASP A 106 -10.37 -4.97 -12.93
C ASP A 106 -10.87 -3.80 -13.81
N GLU A 107 -12.19 -3.73 -14.02
CA GLU A 107 -12.82 -2.68 -14.82
C GLU A 107 -12.59 -1.27 -14.23
N SER A 108 -12.40 -1.16 -12.91
CA SER A 108 -12.15 0.13 -12.25
C SER A 108 -10.80 0.72 -12.65
N VAL A 109 -9.76 -0.11 -12.70
CA VAL A 109 -8.41 0.29 -13.16
C VAL A 109 -8.41 0.59 -14.66
N VAL A 110 -9.12 -0.22 -15.47
CA VAL A 110 -9.26 0.05 -16.91
C VAL A 110 -9.95 1.38 -17.16
N THR A 111 -10.99 1.70 -16.37
CA THR A 111 -11.70 2.98 -16.47
C THR A 111 -10.80 4.14 -16.07
N ALA A 112 -10.09 4.02 -14.94
CA ALA A 112 -9.11 5.03 -14.51
C ALA A 112 -8.04 5.30 -15.59
N PHE A 113 -7.52 4.23 -16.22
CA PHE A 113 -6.56 4.37 -17.32
C PHE A 113 -7.15 5.09 -18.54
N LYS A 114 -8.38 4.74 -18.94
CA LYS A 114 -9.08 5.39 -20.07
C LYS A 114 -9.37 6.86 -19.80
N GLU A 115 -9.61 7.23 -18.55
CA GLU A 115 -9.79 8.62 -18.10
C GLU A 115 -8.48 9.40 -18.03
N GLY A 116 -7.33 8.76 -18.24
CA GLY A 116 -6.01 9.40 -18.21
C GLY A 116 -5.45 9.57 -16.79
N GLN A 117 -5.95 8.83 -15.80
CA GLN A 117 -5.36 8.80 -14.46
C GLN A 117 -3.96 8.16 -14.50
N SER A 118 -3.11 8.55 -13.54
CA SER A 118 -1.82 7.92 -13.37
C SER A 118 -1.98 6.54 -12.74
N LEU A 119 -1.32 5.54 -13.31
CA LEU A 119 -1.17 4.22 -12.71
C LEU A 119 0.27 4.07 -12.21
N THR A 120 0.44 3.89 -10.90
CA THR A 120 1.77 3.85 -10.28
C THR A 120 1.91 2.63 -9.41
N ILE A 121 2.97 1.85 -9.61
CA ILE A 121 3.32 0.76 -8.71
C ILE A 121 4.15 1.32 -7.56
N ARG A 122 3.78 1.01 -6.32
CA ARG A 122 4.45 1.48 -5.10
C ARG A 122 4.86 0.32 -4.19
N GLY A 123 5.96 0.51 -3.46
CA GLY A 123 6.53 -0.45 -2.52
C GLY A 123 8.06 -0.31 -2.47
N ASP A 124 8.63 -0.44 -1.28
CA ASP A 124 10.08 -0.57 -1.11
C ASP A 124 10.52 -2.00 -1.52
N SER A 125 11.82 -2.22 -1.61
CA SER A 125 12.49 -3.49 -1.88
C SER A 125 12.06 -4.66 -0.98
N THR A 126 11.51 -4.38 0.20
CA THR A 126 11.01 -5.38 1.15
C THR A 126 9.49 -5.52 1.18
N ASP A 127 8.77 -4.64 0.46
CA ASP A 127 7.31 -4.60 0.48
C ASP A 127 6.72 -5.48 -0.63
N ASP A 128 5.50 -5.98 -0.41
CA ASP A 128 4.68 -6.49 -1.49
C ASP A 128 4.20 -5.32 -2.36
N ALA A 129 4.37 -5.41 -3.68
CA ALA A 129 4.00 -4.32 -4.59
C ALA A 129 2.49 -4.03 -4.59
N VAL A 130 2.14 -2.75 -4.68
CA VAL A 130 0.74 -2.31 -4.86
C VAL A 130 0.61 -1.47 -6.12
N LEU A 131 -0.52 -1.56 -6.80
CA LEU A 131 -0.90 -0.65 -7.88
C LEU A 131 -1.80 0.45 -7.31
N CYS A 132 -1.45 1.71 -7.55
CA CYS A 132 -2.25 2.86 -7.17
C CYS A 132 -2.83 3.54 -8.41
N THR A 133 -4.13 3.82 -8.36
CA THR A 133 -4.76 4.89 -9.15
C THR A 133 -4.61 6.22 -8.39
N ASP A 134 -5.28 7.27 -8.85
CA ASP A 134 -5.28 8.55 -8.12
C ASP A 134 -5.99 8.46 -6.76
N VAL A 135 -6.91 7.50 -6.58
CA VAL A 135 -7.83 7.43 -5.43
C VAL A 135 -7.86 6.09 -4.69
N ALA A 136 -7.30 5.02 -5.28
CA ALA A 136 -7.37 3.68 -4.69
C ALA A 136 -6.05 2.92 -4.85
N THR A 137 -5.78 2.06 -3.86
CA THR A 137 -4.63 1.15 -3.86
C THR A 137 -5.10 -0.30 -3.95
N PHE A 138 -4.42 -1.08 -4.79
CA PHE A 138 -4.72 -2.48 -5.11
C PHE A 138 -3.45 -3.32 -4.87
N PRO A 139 -3.46 -4.27 -3.91
CA PRO A 139 -2.33 -5.17 -3.72
C PRO A 139 -2.11 -6.04 -4.95
N ILE A 140 -0.85 -6.23 -5.37
CA ILE A 140 -0.50 -7.10 -6.49
C ILE A 140 -0.06 -8.46 -5.94
N LYS A 141 -0.74 -9.53 -6.35
CA LYS A 141 -0.33 -10.89 -6.08
C LYS A 141 0.40 -11.46 -7.29
N MET A 142 1.70 -11.72 -7.13
CA MET A 142 2.51 -12.32 -8.17
C MET A 142 2.33 -13.84 -8.22
N MET A 143 2.23 -14.37 -9.43
CA MET A 143 2.19 -15.80 -9.71
C MET A 143 3.25 -16.15 -10.75
N GLU A 144 4.13 -17.08 -10.39
CA GLU A 144 5.08 -17.66 -11.33
C GLU A 144 4.40 -18.78 -12.11
N SER A 145 4.62 -18.78 -13.43
CA SER A 145 4.14 -19.84 -14.31
C SER A 145 5.29 -20.75 -14.70
N ALA A 146 5.03 -22.06 -14.71
CA ALA A 146 5.94 -23.04 -15.32
C ALA A 146 5.86 -23.03 -16.86
N SER A 147 4.87 -22.33 -17.44
CA SER A 147 4.71 -22.15 -18.88
C SER A 147 5.14 -20.74 -19.31
N THR A 148 5.80 -20.66 -20.46
CA THR A 148 6.12 -19.39 -21.12
C THR A 148 4.95 -18.96 -21.99
N VAL A 149 4.47 -17.74 -21.77
CA VAL A 149 3.52 -17.09 -22.68
C VAL A 149 4.32 -16.28 -23.68
N LEU A 150 4.07 -16.51 -24.97
CA LEU A 150 4.69 -15.76 -26.07
C LEU A 150 3.77 -14.59 -26.45
N LEU A 151 4.34 -13.39 -26.54
CA LEU A 151 3.62 -12.16 -26.86
C LEU A 151 3.95 -11.74 -28.29
N MET A 152 2.89 -11.37 -29.02
CA MET A 152 2.93 -10.92 -30.41
C MET A 152 2.19 -9.58 -30.46
N HIS A 153 2.74 -8.55 -31.10
CA HIS A 153 2.09 -7.23 -31.19
C HIS A 153 0.98 -7.17 -32.25
N ASP A 154 1.02 -8.02 -33.26
CA ASP A 154 0.07 -7.99 -34.37
C ASP A 154 -1.07 -9.01 -34.18
N VAL A 155 -2.29 -8.53 -34.46
CA VAL A 155 -3.49 -9.39 -34.52
C VAL A 155 -3.30 -10.41 -35.65
N LEU A 156 -3.79 -11.63 -35.44
CA LEU A 156 -3.92 -12.62 -36.51
C LEU A 156 -4.99 -12.09 -37.47
N ASP A 157 -4.57 -11.54 -38.61
CA ASP A 157 -5.51 -11.08 -39.63
C ASP A 157 -6.15 -12.30 -40.30
N THR A 158 -7.35 -12.12 -40.85
CA THR A 158 -7.92 -13.14 -41.72
C THR A 158 -7.10 -13.19 -43.02
N PRO A 159 -6.68 -14.38 -43.50
CA PRO A 159 -5.84 -14.49 -44.69
C PRO A 159 -6.49 -13.88 -45.93
N ASP A 160 -5.68 -13.21 -46.76
CA ASP A 160 -6.11 -12.54 -48.00
C ASP A 160 -6.76 -13.49 -49.03
N SER A 161 -6.53 -14.80 -48.93
CA SER A 161 -7.10 -15.79 -49.84
C SER A 161 -7.37 -17.15 -49.15
N PRO A 162 -8.59 -17.69 -49.23
CA PRO A 162 -8.92 -19.00 -48.65
C PRO A 162 -8.37 -20.19 -49.48
N THR A 163 -7.81 -19.95 -50.67
CA THR A 163 -7.53 -21.02 -51.66
C THR A 163 -6.06 -21.25 -51.99
N ILE A 164 -5.14 -20.37 -51.59
CA ILE A 164 -3.70 -20.50 -51.85
C ILE A 164 -2.94 -20.56 -50.52
N PRO A 165 -2.10 -21.60 -50.28
CA PRO A 165 -1.21 -21.61 -49.13
C PRO A 165 -0.23 -20.45 -49.24
N ASN A 166 -0.28 -19.53 -48.27
CA ASN A 166 0.75 -18.52 -48.07
C ASN A 166 1.28 -18.64 -46.64
N PHE A 167 2.54 -18.27 -46.43
CA PHE A 167 3.07 -18.07 -45.10
C PHE A 167 2.69 -16.67 -44.62
N GLU A 168 1.84 -16.60 -43.61
CA GLU A 168 1.72 -15.40 -42.79
C GLU A 168 2.85 -15.43 -41.75
N VAL A 169 3.88 -14.61 -41.92
CA VAL A 169 4.97 -14.51 -40.95
C VAL A 169 4.50 -13.65 -39.78
N LYS A 170 4.52 -14.23 -38.58
CA LYS A 170 4.20 -13.53 -37.33
C LYS A 170 5.39 -13.55 -36.41
N MET A 171 5.69 -12.39 -35.85
CA MET A 171 6.83 -12.19 -34.97
C MET A 171 6.40 -12.35 -33.51
N VAL A 172 7.20 -13.09 -32.76
CA VAL A 172 7.16 -13.13 -31.30
C VAL A 172 8.14 -12.10 -30.78
N ASP A 173 7.59 -11.02 -30.26
CA ASP A 173 8.36 -9.86 -29.79
C ASP A 173 8.69 -9.94 -28.30
N GLY A 174 7.93 -10.75 -27.56
CA GLY A 174 8.03 -10.81 -26.11
C GLY A 174 7.74 -12.18 -25.52
N LYS A 175 8.15 -12.33 -24.27
CA LYS A 175 7.90 -13.51 -23.44
C LYS A 175 7.48 -13.09 -22.04
N SER A 176 6.62 -13.88 -21.42
CA SER A 176 6.18 -13.69 -20.05
C SER A 176 6.26 -15.02 -19.30
N PHE A 177 6.90 -15.00 -18.15
CA PHE A 177 7.04 -16.15 -17.25
C PHE A 177 6.23 -16.00 -15.96
N SER A 178 5.71 -14.79 -15.71
CA SER A 178 4.93 -14.46 -14.53
C SER A 178 3.70 -13.65 -14.91
N SER A 179 2.69 -13.74 -14.06
CA SER A 179 1.50 -12.91 -14.13
C SER A 179 1.20 -12.33 -12.74
N GLY A 180 0.73 -11.09 -12.70
CA GLY A 180 0.17 -10.49 -11.51
C GLY A 180 -1.35 -10.51 -11.56
N GLU A 181 -1.98 -10.66 -10.40
CA GLU A 181 -3.41 -10.39 -10.21
C GLU A 181 -3.58 -9.24 -9.20
N LEU A 182 -4.48 -8.31 -9.51
CA LEU A 182 -4.90 -7.32 -8.52
C LEU A 182 -5.87 -7.96 -7.51
N CYS A 183 -5.54 -7.80 -6.23
CA CYS A 183 -6.50 -7.96 -5.15
C CYS A 183 -7.50 -6.81 -5.17
N ALA A 184 -8.64 -7.00 -4.48
CA ALA A 184 -9.61 -5.93 -4.30
C ALA A 184 -8.97 -4.69 -3.67
N ALA A 185 -9.49 -3.51 -4.05
CA ALA A 185 -9.05 -2.24 -3.48
C ALA A 185 -9.07 -2.28 -1.96
N VAL A 186 -8.01 -1.76 -1.32
CA VAL A 186 -7.90 -1.82 0.14
C VAL A 186 -8.90 -0.84 0.76
N ASP A 187 -9.72 -1.32 1.70
CA ASP A 187 -10.66 -0.47 2.47
C ASP A 187 -10.02 0.13 3.73
N VAL A 188 -8.79 -0.26 4.02
CA VAL A 188 -7.99 0.12 5.19
C VAL A 188 -6.74 0.88 4.73
N LEU A 189 -6.48 2.02 5.34
CA LEU A 189 -5.30 2.83 5.12
C LEU A 189 -4.15 2.29 5.98
N ASN A 190 -3.01 2.01 5.35
CA ASN A 190 -1.79 1.71 6.08
C ASN A 190 -1.05 3.01 6.43
N ILE A 191 -1.45 3.64 7.54
CA ILE A 191 -0.94 4.96 7.94
C ILE A 191 0.37 4.92 8.72
N GLY A 192 0.84 3.74 9.17
CA GLY A 192 1.96 3.63 10.11
C GLY A 192 3.24 4.30 9.59
N ARG A 193 3.69 3.91 8.40
CA ARG A 193 4.89 4.52 7.78
C ARG A 193 4.73 6.03 7.55
N LEU A 194 3.54 6.48 7.13
CA LEU A 194 3.25 7.91 6.95
C LEU A 194 3.37 8.68 8.28
N LYS A 195 2.79 8.13 9.34
CA LYS A 195 2.78 8.71 10.68
C LYS A 195 4.17 8.75 11.28
N ASP A 196 4.96 7.68 11.15
CA ASP A 196 6.34 7.62 11.60
C ASP A 196 7.19 8.71 10.93
N MET A 197 7.14 8.80 9.60
CA MET A 197 7.83 9.85 8.85
C MET A 197 7.43 11.24 9.37
N LEU A 198 6.14 11.52 9.49
CA LEU A 198 5.67 12.84 9.91
C LEU A 198 6.07 13.17 11.36
N ARG A 199 6.02 12.20 12.28
CA ARG A 199 6.41 12.36 13.68
C ARG A 199 7.91 12.64 13.85
N GLU A 200 8.76 12.07 13.01
CA GLU A 200 10.19 12.43 12.99
C GLU A 200 10.43 13.91 12.65
N GLN A 201 9.50 14.51 11.91
CA GLN A 201 9.53 15.91 11.49
C GLN A 201 8.48 16.74 12.23
N GLU A 202 8.30 16.48 13.53
CA GLU A 202 7.38 17.23 14.38
C GLU A 202 7.80 18.70 14.54
N LEU A 203 6.84 19.62 14.48
CA LEU A 203 6.98 21.04 14.76
C LEU A 203 6.75 21.28 16.25
N LYS A 204 7.80 21.74 16.93
CA LYS A 204 7.78 22.07 18.36
C LYS A 204 7.38 23.53 18.57
N TRP A 205 6.89 23.86 19.77
CA TRP A 205 6.47 25.22 20.13
C TRP A 205 7.58 26.25 19.94
N GLU A 206 8.82 25.86 20.25
CA GLU A 206 10.01 26.70 20.21
C GLU A 206 10.65 26.80 18.81
N TRP A 207 9.98 26.34 17.75
CA TRP A 207 10.57 26.27 16.39
C TRP A 207 11.09 27.61 15.86
N LYS A 208 10.54 28.73 16.33
CA LYS A 208 11.00 30.08 15.97
C LYS A 208 12.43 30.38 16.43
N GLU A 209 12.92 29.72 17.48
CA GLU A 209 14.31 29.89 17.94
C GLU A 209 15.32 29.42 16.87
N ASN A 210 14.95 28.41 16.07
CA ASN A 210 15.77 27.83 15.01
C ASN A 210 15.06 27.89 13.64
N GLU A 211 14.35 28.99 13.35
CA GLU A 211 13.44 29.12 12.20
C GLU A 211 14.07 28.73 10.85
N SER A 212 15.34 29.07 10.64
CA SER A 212 16.03 28.80 9.37
C SER A 212 16.23 27.31 9.09
N GLU A 213 16.46 26.50 10.12
CA GLU A 213 16.59 25.05 10.01
C GLU A 213 15.21 24.38 9.98
N GLU A 214 14.29 24.85 10.83
CA GLU A 214 12.93 24.34 10.92
C GLU A 214 12.15 24.47 9.61
N LYS A 215 12.35 25.56 8.86
CA LYS A 215 11.74 25.73 7.53
C LYS A 215 12.23 24.73 6.47
N ARG A 216 13.36 24.05 6.69
CA ARG A 216 13.89 23.05 5.74
C ARG A 216 13.38 21.63 6.02
N LYS A 217 12.92 21.38 7.25
CA LYS A 217 12.38 20.10 7.71
C LYS A 217 11.01 19.78 7.11
N GLY A 218 10.58 18.53 7.27
CA GLY A 218 9.31 18.02 6.75
C GLY A 218 9.42 17.44 5.34
N TYR A 219 8.32 16.90 4.84
CA TYR A 219 8.28 16.17 3.57
C TYR A 219 7.38 16.85 2.54
N LYS A 220 7.75 16.81 1.26
CA LYS A 220 6.84 17.12 0.17
C LYS A 220 5.92 15.94 -0.13
N MET A 221 4.84 16.18 -0.88
CA MET A 221 3.88 15.13 -1.24
C MET A 221 4.56 13.97 -1.99
N GLU A 222 5.48 14.29 -2.90
CA GLU A 222 6.20 13.30 -3.70
C GLU A 222 7.11 12.45 -2.82
N GLU A 223 7.83 13.07 -1.88
CA GLU A 223 8.71 12.39 -0.92
C GLU A 223 7.93 11.43 0.00
N LEU A 224 6.70 11.80 0.40
CA LEU A 224 5.81 10.90 1.15
C LEU A 224 5.38 9.70 0.28
N LEU A 225 4.90 9.98 -0.93
CA LEU A 225 4.40 8.99 -1.87
C LEU A 225 5.46 7.96 -2.31
N ASP A 226 6.73 8.35 -2.37
CA ASP A 226 7.84 7.44 -2.68
C ASP A 226 8.05 6.39 -1.59
N SER A 227 7.63 6.68 -0.36
CA SER A 227 7.83 5.80 0.79
C SER A 227 6.56 5.00 1.14
N VAL A 228 5.36 5.55 0.95
CA VAL A 228 4.11 4.92 1.42
C VAL A 228 3.38 4.15 0.32
N GLN A 229 2.73 3.05 0.71
CA GLN A 229 1.92 2.21 -0.20
C GLN A 229 0.48 2.71 -0.29
N MET A 230 0.31 3.95 -0.76
CA MET A 230 -0.98 4.64 -0.83
C MET A 230 -1.11 5.45 -2.11
N SER A 231 -2.33 5.56 -2.61
CA SER A 231 -2.68 6.51 -3.67
C SER A 231 -2.60 7.94 -3.17
N VAL A 232 -2.52 8.90 -4.10
CA VAL A 232 -2.48 10.33 -3.77
C VAL A 232 -3.72 10.76 -2.97
N GLY A 233 -4.90 10.26 -3.34
CA GLY A 233 -6.15 10.50 -2.63
C GLY A 233 -6.12 9.97 -1.20
N GLU A 234 -5.66 8.75 -1.00
CA GLU A 234 -5.56 8.13 0.33
C GLU A 234 -4.56 8.86 1.24
N VAL A 235 -3.40 9.29 0.72
CA VAL A 235 -2.46 10.12 1.50
C VAL A 235 -3.09 11.44 1.90
N LYS A 236 -3.84 12.09 1.00
CA LYS A 236 -4.57 13.34 1.33
C LYS A 236 -5.62 13.13 2.41
N THR A 237 -6.36 12.02 2.36
CA THR A 237 -7.33 11.64 3.39
C THR A 237 -6.63 11.45 4.74
N ALA A 238 -5.59 10.61 4.79
CA ALA A 238 -4.84 10.39 6.03
C ALA A 238 -4.24 11.68 6.61
N LEU A 239 -3.68 12.55 5.76
CA LEU A 239 -3.14 13.85 6.18
C LEU A 239 -4.23 14.82 6.71
N ALA A 240 -5.49 14.64 6.32
CA ALA A 240 -6.59 15.45 6.82
C ALA A 240 -6.97 15.06 8.26
N ASP A 241 -6.84 13.79 8.60
CA ASP A 241 -7.18 13.23 9.92
C ASP A 241 -6.02 13.38 10.93
N LEU A 242 -4.79 13.55 10.46
CA LEU A 242 -3.60 13.78 11.29
C LEU A 242 -3.44 15.26 11.66
N PRO A 243 -2.78 15.57 12.80
CA PRO A 243 -2.47 16.95 13.19
C PRO A 243 -1.29 17.50 12.38
N VAL A 244 -1.46 17.63 11.06
CA VAL A 244 -0.40 18.00 10.11
C VAL A 244 -0.73 19.32 9.44
N ILE A 245 0.29 20.17 9.30
CA ILE A 245 0.22 21.41 8.52
C ILE A 245 1.11 21.33 7.29
N LYS A 246 0.74 22.05 6.23
CA LYS A 246 1.54 22.20 5.01
C LYS A 246 2.05 23.63 4.91
N PHE A 247 3.36 23.82 5.07
CA PHE A 247 3.98 25.14 4.91
C PHE A 247 3.92 25.63 3.46
N PRO A 248 4.06 26.95 3.22
CA PRO A 248 4.07 27.53 1.86
C PRO A 248 5.15 26.98 0.93
N ASN A 249 6.24 26.46 1.49
CA ASN A 249 7.29 25.76 0.75
C ASN A 249 6.89 24.36 0.24
N GLY A 250 5.66 23.92 0.55
CA GLY A 250 5.11 22.63 0.16
C GLY A 250 5.39 21.48 1.13
N ARG A 251 6.11 21.72 2.23
CA ARG A 251 6.50 20.67 3.18
C ARG A 251 5.46 20.48 4.28
N PHE A 252 5.13 19.22 4.55
CA PHE A 252 4.27 18.78 5.63
C PHE A 252 5.06 18.63 6.94
N ARG A 253 4.48 19.11 8.03
CA ARG A 253 5.03 19.04 9.39
C ARG A 253 3.93 18.61 10.36
N TYR A 254 4.26 17.66 11.24
CA TYR A 254 3.36 17.19 12.28
C TYR A 254 3.34 18.18 13.45
N LEU A 255 2.18 18.58 13.96
CA LEU A 255 2.09 19.46 15.12
C LEU A 255 2.24 18.65 16.40
N SER A 256 3.21 19.03 17.25
CA SER A 256 3.39 18.31 18.50
C SER A 256 2.19 18.43 19.42
N HIS A 257 2.00 17.45 20.30
CA HIS A 257 1.01 17.56 21.38
C HIS A 257 1.26 18.82 22.22
N LYS A 258 2.53 19.12 22.53
CA LYS A 258 2.90 20.34 23.25
C LYS A 258 2.49 21.57 22.46
N PHE A 259 2.80 21.64 21.17
CA PHE A 259 2.45 22.78 20.31
C PHE A 259 0.94 23.01 20.31
N ARG A 260 0.15 21.94 20.11
CA ARG A 260 -1.31 22.01 20.10
C ARG A 260 -1.86 22.46 21.46
N GLY A 261 -1.32 21.94 22.56
CA GLY A 261 -1.72 22.31 23.91
C GLY A 261 -1.43 23.76 24.26
N GLU A 262 -0.24 24.26 23.94
CA GLU A 262 0.15 25.67 24.16
C GLU A 262 -0.74 26.61 23.33
N MET A 263 -0.94 26.30 22.05
CA MET A 263 -1.84 27.08 21.19
C MET A 263 -3.29 27.06 21.71
N LEU A 264 -3.78 25.90 22.15
CA LEU A 264 -5.14 25.77 22.69
C LEU A 264 -5.30 26.58 23.98
N GLY A 265 -4.31 26.56 24.87
CA GLY A 265 -4.33 27.36 26.11
C GLY A 265 -4.51 28.84 25.81
N LEU A 266 -3.75 29.37 24.85
CA LEU A 266 -3.90 30.76 24.41
C LEU A 266 -5.29 31.04 23.82
N ILE A 267 -5.84 30.11 23.04
CA ILE A 267 -7.19 30.27 22.47
C ILE A 267 -8.26 30.28 23.57
N VAL A 268 -8.12 29.43 24.58
CA VAL A 268 -9.04 29.40 25.73
C VAL A 268 -8.97 30.70 26.53
N GLU A 269 -7.76 31.20 26.81
CA GLU A 269 -7.57 32.50 27.47
C GLU A 269 -8.28 33.62 26.68
N MET A 270 -8.14 33.63 25.34
CA MET A 270 -8.83 34.61 24.49
C MET A 270 -10.36 34.50 24.54
N ILE A 271 -10.92 33.29 24.67
CA ILE A 271 -12.37 33.06 24.74
C ILE A 271 -12.95 33.64 26.03
N ASP A 272 -12.21 33.59 27.14
CA ASP A 272 -12.63 34.15 28.43
C ASP A 272 -12.42 35.68 28.52
N GLU A 273 -11.61 36.25 27.64
CA GLU A 273 -11.35 37.69 27.59
C GLU A 273 -12.45 38.44 26.82
N ASP A 274 -13.39 39.05 27.55
CA ASP A 274 -14.47 39.90 27.01
C ASP A 274 -13.98 41.04 26.08
N GLU A 275 -12.71 41.43 26.18
CA GLU A 275 -12.09 42.47 25.36
C GLU A 275 -11.83 42.02 23.91
N ILE A 276 -11.78 40.70 23.65
CA ILE A 276 -11.52 40.11 22.33
C ILE A 276 -12.83 39.63 21.69
N ALA A 277 -13.69 40.59 21.34
CA ALA A 277 -15.01 40.29 20.75
C ALA A 277 -14.97 39.48 19.43
N GLU A 278 -13.81 39.39 18.76
CA GLU A 278 -13.61 38.62 17.52
C GLU A 278 -13.35 37.12 17.75
N VAL A 279 -13.18 36.69 19.01
CA VAL A 279 -12.86 35.32 19.39
C VAL A 279 -13.79 34.86 20.51
N SER A 280 -14.84 34.13 20.15
CA SER A 280 -15.72 33.41 21.08
C SER A 280 -15.91 31.96 20.63
N MET A 281 -16.60 31.15 21.45
CA MET A 281 -17.00 29.79 21.08
C MET A 281 -17.92 29.77 19.85
N GLU A 282 -18.79 30.76 19.69
CA GLU A 282 -19.77 30.85 18.62
C GLU A 282 -19.22 31.54 17.37
N SER A 283 -18.21 32.40 17.52
CA SER A 283 -17.69 33.23 16.45
C SER A 283 -16.19 33.45 16.60
N MET A 284 -15.43 32.84 15.70
CA MET A 284 -13.98 32.94 15.62
C MET A 284 -13.54 33.00 14.16
N SER A 285 -12.59 33.89 13.86
CA SER A 285 -12.05 34.07 12.51
C SER A 285 -10.54 33.88 12.49
N PHE A 286 -10.00 33.59 11.31
CA PHE A 286 -8.55 33.55 11.11
C PHE A 286 -7.89 34.88 11.51
N SER A 287 -8.49 36.02 11.14
CA SER A 287 -7.95 37.34 11.47
C SER A 287 -7.96 37.61 12.98
N GLY A 288 -9.04 37.28 13.68
CA GLY A 288 -9.16 37.46 15.12
C GLY A 288 -8.13 36.62 15.88
N LEU A 289 -7.98 35.35 15.51
CA LEU A 289 -6.94 34.49 16.07
C LEU A 289 -5.53 35.00 15.74
N ARG A 290 -5.27 35.40 14.49
CA ARG A 290 -3.93 35.84 14.08
C ARG A 290 -3.50 37.12 14.77
N ALA A 291 -4.43 38.05 15.03
CA ALA A 291 -4.15 39.30 15.71
C ALA A 291 -3.68 39.10 17.16
N ASN A 292 -4.18 38.06 17.83
CA ASN A 292 -3.93 37.80 19.25
C ASN A 292 -2.91 36.66 19.50
N LEU A 293 -2.69 35.78 18.53
CA LEU A 293 -1.71 34.70 18.67
C LEU A 293 -0.26 35.17 18.38
N PRO A 294 0.73 34.64 19.11
CA PRO A 294 2.13 35.00 18.93
C PRO A 294 2.69 34.52 17.58
N GLN A 295 3.82 35.11 17.15
CA GLN A 295 4.44 34.81 15.84
C GLN A 295 4.98 33.38 15.70
N ASN A 296 5.14 32.65 16.81
CA ASN A 296 5.48 31.24 16.77
C ASN A 296 4.29 30.34 16.42
N VAL A 297 3.07 30.87 16.34
CA VAL A 297 1.96 30.15 15.71
C VAL A 297 1.93 30.50 14.22
N PRO A 298 2.30 29.58 13.31
CA PRO A 298 2.22 29.85 11.89
C PRO A 298 0.75 29.90 11.44
N ASP A 299 0.46 30.70 10.42
CA ASP A 299 -0.87 30.83 9.85
C ASP A 299 -1.50 29.47 9.49
N GLU A 300 -0.68 28.53 9.02
CA GLU A 300 -1.11 27.18 8.68
C GLU A 300 -1.64 26.40 9.90
N ALA A 301 -1.11 26.63 11.10
CA ALA A 301 -1.62 26.01 12.34
C ALA A 301 -2.98 26.58 12.75
N ILE A 302 -3.18 27.90 12.57
CA ILE A 302 -4.47 28.55 12.78
C ILE A 302 -5.52 28.00 11.81
N ARG A 303 -5.17 27.93 10.51
CA ARG A 303 -6.05 27.35 9.48
C ARG A 303 -6.35 25.88 9.75
N TRP A 304 -5.36 25.12 10.21
CA TRP A 304 -5.57 23.74 10.63
C TRP A 304 -6.57 23.65 11.77
N PHE A 305 -6.41 24.44 12.84
CA PHE A 305 -7.31 24.46 13.99
C PHE A 305 -8.75 24.79 13.57
N LEU A 306 -8.94 25.86 12.81
CA LEU A 306 -10.27 26.27 12.32
C LEU A 306 -10.91 25.19 11.43
N ARG A 307 -10.12 24.48 10.63
CA ARG A 307 -10.61 23.42 9.74
C ARG A 307 -10.93 22.12 10.48
N SER A 308 -10.11 21.74 11.45
CA SER A 308 -10.20 20.43 12.11
C SER A 308 -11.03 20.45 13.38
N ARG A 309 -11.09 21.58 14.09
CA ARG A 309 -11.77 21.72 15.38
C ARG A 309 -13.02 22.57 15.33
N CYS A 310 -13.19 23.44 14.34
CA CYS A 310 -14.35 24.33 14.26
C CYS A 310 -15.34 23.92 13.15
N ARG A 311 -16.60 24.34 13.30
CA ARG A 311 -17.64 24.26 12.25
C ARG A 311 -17.65 25.57 11.49
N THR A 312 -17.75 25.50 10.16
CA THR A 312 -17.89 26.71 9.34
C THR A 312 -19.32 27.23 9.47
N SER A 313 -19.46 28.52 9.77
CA SER A 313 -20.77 29.17 9.89
C SER A 313 -21.34 29.54 8.51
N SER A 314 -22.54 30.10 8.48
CA SER A 314 -23.14 30.66 7.26
C SER A 314 -22.43 31.92 6.76
N GLN A 315 -21.66 32.59 7.63
CA GLN A 315 -20.85 33.76 7.26
C GLN A 315 -19.45 33.29 6.82
N GLU A 316 -19.01 33.80 5.68
CA GLU A 316 -17.72 33.44 5.10
C GLU A 316 -16.57 33.82 6.04
N GLY A 317 -15.72 32.85 6.38
CA GLY A 317 -14.55 33.05 7.24
C GLY A 317 -14.82 33.13 8.75
N VAL A 318 -16.09 32.93 9.18
CA VAL A 318 -16.45 32.83 10.59
C VAL A 318 -16.74 31.37 10.94
N HIS A 319 -16.16 30.92 12.05
CA HIS A 319 -16.24 29.56 12.53
C HIS A 319 -16.74 29.52 13.98
N SER A 320 -17.39 28.43 14.37
CA SER A 320 -17.74 28.15 15.77
C SER A 320 -16.96 26.94 16.27
N LEU A 321 -16.44 27.01 17.50
CA LEU A 321 -15.76 25.91 18.17
C LEU A 321 -16.80 25.10 18.96
N PRO A 322 -17.13 23.86 18.53
CA PRO A 322 -18.03 23.00 19.30
C PRO A 322 -17.42 22.67 20.67
N GLN A 323 -18.24 22.69 21.72
CA GLN A 323 -17.81 22.38 23.07
C GLN A 323 -17.19 20.97 23.17
N GLU A 324 -17.72 20.00 22.43
CA GLU A 324 -17.22 18.62 22.44
C GLU A 324 -15.76 18.56 21.94
N ASN A 325 -15.45 19.30 20.89
CA ASN A 325 -14.09 19.33 20.33
C ASN A 325 -13.11 19.99 21.30
N LEU A 326 -13.51 21.10 21.93
CA LEU A 326 -12.71 21.77 22.96
C LEU A 326 -12.44 20.83 24.15
N LEU A 327 -13.49 20.19 24.66
CA LEU A 327 -13.38 19.27 25.80
C LEU A 327 -12.47 18.09 25.49
N CYS A 328 -12.57 17.50 24.29
CA CYS A 328 -11.67 16.44 23.85
C CYS A 328 -10.22 16.92 23.78
N ASP A 329 -9.95 18.08 23.18
CA ASP A 329 -8.58 18.62 23.10
C ASP A 329 -8.00 18.94 24.49
N LEU A 330 -8.79 19.50 25.41
CA LEU A 330 -8.38 19.74 26.79
C LEU A 330 -8.15 18.41 27.55
N ALA A 331 -8.96 17.38 27.28
CA ALA A 331 -8.74 16.05 27.83
C ALA A 331 -7.40 15.47 27.38
N VAL A 332 -7.05 15.61 26.09
CA VAL A 332 -5.71 15.22 25.58
C VAL A 332 -4.61 15.96 26.35
N VAL A 333 -4.74 17.28 26.53
CA VAL A 333 -3.74 18.08 27.28
C VAL A 333 -3.55 17.58 28.72
N ILE A 334 -4.63 17.31 29.44
CA ILE A 334 -4.57 16.82 30.83
C ILE A 334 -4.00 15.40 30.91
N LEU A 335 -4.42 14.53 29.99
CA LEU A 335 -4.14 13.10 30.04
C LEU A 335 -2.78 12.70 29.46
N GLN A 336 -2.18 13.52 28.59
CA GLN A 336 -0.91 13.21 27.93
C GLN A 336 0.21 12.85 28.93
N GLY A 337 0.24 13.52 30.10
CA GLY A 337 1.22 13.27 31.15
C GLY A 337 0.96 11.98 31.95
N PRO A 338 -0.09 11.94 32.80
CA PRO A 338 -0.33 10.83 33.70
C PRO A 338 -0.87 9.56 33.01
N GLN A 339 -1.40 9.67 31.78
CA GLN A 339 -2.09 8.62 31.00
C GLN A 339 -3.36 8.05 31.66
N LYS A 340 -3.51 8.16 32.99
CA LYS A 340 -4.64 7.66 33.77
C LYS A 340 -4.77 8.41 35.09
N LEU A 341 -5.99 8.80 35.47
CA LEU A 341 -6.26 9.47 36.75
C LEU A 341 -7.68 9.24 37.27
N PRO A 342 -7.92 9.34 38.60
CA PRO A 342 -9.27 9.33 39.15
C PRO A 342 -10.17 10.37 38.46
N LEU A 343 -11.39 9.97 38.10
CA LEU A 343 -12.30 10.82 37.33
C LEU A 343 -12.59 12.15 38.03
N GLN A 344 -12.73 12.14 39.36
CA GLN A 344 -12.92 13.38 40.12
C GLN A 344 -11.71 14.33 40.00
N GLN A 345 -10.49 13.80 40.10
CA GLN A 345 -9.28 14.60 39.94
C GLN A 345 -9.20 15.19 38.53
N PHE A 346 -9.66 14.45 37.52
CA PHE A 346 -9.75 14.96 36.15
C PHE A 346 -10.71 16.14 36.04
N HIS A 347 -11.92 16.03 36.59
CA HIS A 347 -12.86 17.16 36.63
C HIS A 347 -12.31 18.36 37.40
N ASP A 348 -11.60 18.15 38.50
CA ASP A 348 -10.98 19.23 39.28
C ASP A 348 -9.85 19.93 38.51
N LEU A 349 -9.19 19.25 37.57
CA LEU A 349 -8.20 19.85 36.67
C LEU A 349 -8.88 20.53 35.47
N LEU A 350 -9.85 19.86 34.86
CA LEU A 350 -10.59 20.38 33.71
C LEU A 350 -11.35 21.66 34.06
N SER A 351 -12.04 21.71 35.20
CA SER A 351 -12.75 22.89 35.68
C SER A 351 -11.88 24.14 35.88
N LYS A 352 -10.55 23.99 35.97
CA LYS A 352 -9.61 25.11 36.09
C LYS A 352 -9.19 25.70 34.75
N ILE A 353 -9.40 24.97 33.65
CA ILE A 353 -8.91 25.34 32.32
C ILE A 353 -10.01 25.40 31.25
N ILE A 354 -11.26 25.10 31.61
CA ILE A 354 -12.39 25.33 30.69
C ILE A 354 -12.81 26.80 30.74
N PRO A 355 -13.22 27.38 29.59
CA PRO A 355 -13.76 28.72 29.57
C PRO A 355 -15.16 28.78 30.20
N PHE A 356 -15.58 29.99 30.56
CA PHE A 356 -16.87 30.23 31.20
C PHE A 356 -18.04 29.76 30.31
N GLY A 357 -19.04 29.13 30.92
CA GLY A 357 -20.25 28.68 30.21
C GLY A 357 -20.11 27.33 29.48
N VAL A 358 -18.96 26.67 29.54
CA VAL A 358 -18.80 25.30 29.01
C VAL A 358 -19.32 24.27 30.00
N GLU A 359 -20.25 23.43 29.56
CA GLU A 359 -20.77 22.31 30.33
C GLU A 359 -20.02 21.02 30.00
N VAL A 360 -19.58 20.30 31.03
CA VAL A 360 -18.84 19.05 30.87
C VAL A 360 -19.82 17.87 30.86
N ASN A 361 -19.74 17.05 29.82
CA ASN A 361 -20.44 15.78 29.72
C ASN A 361 -19.45 14.65 29.41
N ASP A 362 -19.37 13.65 30.28
CA ASP A 362 -18.44 12.53 30.16
C ASP A 362 -18.54 11.75 28.84
N SER A 363 -19.72 11.72 28.20
CA SER A 363 -19.90 10.99 26.96
C SER A 363 -19.09 11.57 25.80
N VAL A 364 -18.68 12.85 25.87
CA VAL A 364 -17.92 13.49 24.79
C VAL A 364 -16.51 12.93 24.67
N PHE A 365 -15.95 12.35 25.74
CA PHE A 365 -14.58 11.86 25.74
C PHE A 365 -14.42 10.51 25.04
N GLU A 366 -15.51 9.84 24.65
CA GLU A 366 -15.45 8.59 23.91
C GLU A 366 -14.69 8.76 22.58
N GLY A 367 -13.67 7.92 22.36
CA GLY A 367 -12.74 8.06 21.23
C GLY A 367 -11.52 8.95 21.50
N THR A 368 -11.44 9.58 22.69
CA THR A 368 -10.25 10.32 23.17
C THR A 368 -9.74 9.75 24.50
N ALA A 369 -10.66 9.26 25.33
CA ALA A 369 -10.37 8.64 26.62
C ALA A 369 -11.42 7.56 26.94
N ASP A 370 -11.03 6.63 27.78
CA ASP A 370 -11.91 5.59 28.33
C ASP A 370 -12.19 5.85 29.81
N ILE A 371 -13.47 5.82 30.18
CA ILE A 371 -13.92 5.89 31.57
C ILE A 371 -14.36 4.50 32.00
N ALA A 372 -13.69 3.98 33.02
CA ALA A 372 -13.92 2.64 33.55
C ALA A 372 -14.15 2.65 35.06
N ASP A 373 -14.96 1.71 35.53
CA ASP A 373 -15.15 1.47 36.96
C ASP A 373 -13.90 0.80 37.56
N ALA A 374 -13.48 1.27 38.72
CA ALA A 374 -12.40 0.68 39.51
C ALA A 374 -12.81 0.54 40.98
N PRO A 375 -12.09 -0.25 41.80
CA PRO A 375 -12.46 -0.52 43.20
C PRO A 375 -12.59 0.74 44.08
N PHE A 376 -11.95 1.85 43.69
CA PHE A 376 -11.92 3.12 44.41
C PHE A 376 -12.67 4.24 43.68
N GLY A 377 -13.57 3.91 42.75
CA GLY A 377 -14.36 4.86 41.97
C GLY A 377 -14.05 4.77 40.47
N LYS A 378 -14.48 5.77 39.71
CA LYS A 378 -14.23 5.83 38.27
C LYS A 378 -12.84 6.39 37.96
N ILE A 379 -12.24 5.86 36.91
CA ILE A 379 -10.96 6.31 36.39
C ILE A 379 -11.11 6.65 34.92
N ILE A 380 -10.51 7.77 34.50
CA ILE A 380 -10.37 8.13 33.10
C ILE A 380 -8.94 7.82 32.64
N SER A 381 -8.81 7.21 31.46
CA SER A 381 -7.52 6.83 30.86
C SER A 381 -7.44 7.36 29.44
N TYR A 382 -6.27 7.88 29.04
CA TYR A 382 -6.02 8.30 27.67
C TYR A 382 -6.20 7.13 26.70
N LEU A 383 -6.96 7.34 25.64
CA LEU A 383 -7.18 6.35 24.61
C LEU A 383 -7.58 7.09 23.34
N ALA A 384 -6.61 7.57 22.56
CA ALA A 384 -6.88 8.28 21.31
C ALA A 384 -6.33 7.50 20.11
N PRO A 385 -7.01 7.50 18.94
CA PRO A 385 -6.51 6.88 17.72
C PRO A 385 -5.10 7.33 17.35
N GLU A 386 -4.79 8.59 17.66
CA GLU A 386 -3.48 9.20 17.40
C GLU A 386 -2.32 8.39 18.01
N ASP A 387 -2.48 7.75 19.17
CA ASP A 387 -1.39 7.02 19.84
C ASP A 387 -1.61 5.52 19.95
N LEU A 388 -2.68 5.02 19.34
CA LEU A 388 -2.90 3.59 19.18
C LEU A 388 -2.02 3.00 18.06
N PRO A 389 -1.77 1.68 18.08
CA PRO A 389 -1.06 0.99 17.00
C PRO A 389 -1.68 1.27 15.63
N ASP A 390 -0.88 1.33 14.57
CA ASP A 390 -1.35 1.75 13.24
C ASP A 390 -1.91 0.61 12.40
N THR A 391 -1.71 -0.64 12.82
CA THR A 391 -2.34 -1.80 12.17
C THR A 391 -3.67 -2.14 12.85
N VAL A 392 -4.67 -2.52 12.06
CA VAL A 392 -6.01 -2.87 12.57
C VAL A 392 -5.93 -3.99 13.62
N LYS A 393 -5.08 -5.00 13.36
CA LYS A 393 -4.93 -6.17 14.23
C LYS A 393 -4.33 -5.78 15.58
N GLU A 394 -3.19 -5.08 15.58
CA GLU A 394 -2.52 -4.68 16.83
C GLU A 394 -3.38 -3.69 17.61
N ARG A 395 -4.08 -2.78 16.91
CA ARG A 395 -5.00 -1.83 17.54
C ARG A 395 -6.15 -2.54 18.24
N MET A 396 -6.81 -3.49 17.56
CA MET A 396 -7.87 -4.30 18.18
C MET A 396 -7.36 -5.08 19.39
N GLN A 397 -6.19 -5.71 19.28
CA GLN A 397 -5.59 -6.44 20.39
C GLN A 397 -5.33 -5.52 21.59
N SER A 398 -4.73 -4.35 21.35
CA SER A 398 -4.49 -3.33 22.38
C SER A 398 -5.79 -2.86 23.05
N LEU A 399 -6.87 -2.63 22.28
CA LEU A 399 -8.17 -2.23 22.81
C LEU A 399 -8.83 -3.35 23.65
N PHE A 400 -8.73 -4.61 23.23
CA PHE A 400 -9.27 -5.75 24.00
C PHE A 400 -8.45 -6.06 25.26
N GLU A 401 -7.16 -5.77 25.26
CA GLU A 401 -6.31 -5.81 26.46
C GLU A 401 -6.68 -4.68 27.43
N HIS A 402 -6.97 -3.48 26.91
CA HIS A 402 -7.38 -2.32 27.71
C HIS A 402 -8.75 -2.53 28.36
N ARG A 403 -9.74 -3.00 27.61
CA ARG A 403 -11.10 -3.31 28.07
C ARG A 403 -11.60 -4.60 27.43
N LYS A 404 -12.16 -5.49 28.26
CA LYS A 404 -12.54 -6.85 27.83
C LYS A 404 -13.75 -6.94 26.89
N LEU A 405 -14.70 -6.01 27.02
CA LEU A 405 -15.97 -6.03 26.29
C LEU A 405 -16.23 -4.67 25.69
N TRP A 406 -16.47 -4.64 24.38
CA TRP A 406 -16.78 -3.43 23.63
C TRP A 406 -18.04 -3.61 22.81
N SER A 407 -18.91 -2.61 22.76
CA SER A 407 -19.96 -2.57 21.74
C SER A 407 -19.38 -2.12 20.39
N MET A 408 -20.12 -2.34 19.29
CA MET A 408 -19.72 -1.84 17.97
C MET A 408 -19.56 -0.32 17.96
N ASP A 409 -20.51 0.38 18.58
CA ASP A 409 -20.52 1.85 18.64
C ASP A 409 -19.29 2.37 19.40
N GLN A 410 -18.90 1.68 20.48
CA GLN A 410 -17.72 2.05 21.26
C GLN A 410 -16.42 1.81 20.50
N LEU A 411 -16.33 0.79 19.63
CA LEU A 411 -15.09 0.54 18.87
C LEU A 411 -14.87 1.54 17.74
N ARG A 412 -15.94 1.97 17.05
CA ARG A 412 -15.84 2.77 15.81
C ARG A 412 -14.95 4.02 15.91
N PRO A 413 -15.04 4.86 16.96
CA PRO A 413 -14.21 6.06 17.07
C PRO A 413 -12.71 5.77 16.98
N TYR A 414 -12.26 4.58 17.40
CA TYR A 414 -10.86 4.20 17.44
C TYR A 414 -10.28 3.74 16.09
N PHE A 415 -11.08 3.72 15.02
CA PHE A 415 -10.67 3.20 13.70
C PHE A 415 -11.03 4.10 12.52
N VAL A 416 -11.53 5.32 12.79
CA VAL A 416 -11.96 6.27 11.75
C VAL A 416 -10.80 6.68 10.83
N ASP A 417 -9.58 6.78 11.38
CA ASP A 417 -8.33 7.09 10.68
C ASP A 417 -7.81 5.93 9.82
N LEU A 418 -8.27 4.70 10.06
CA LEU A 418 -7.83 3.51 9.32
C LEU A 418 -8.83 3.08 8.25
N PHE A 419 -10.12 3.09 8.53
CA PHE A 419 -11.11 2.56 7.60
C PHE A 419 -11.74 3.66 6.74
N LYS A 420 -11.76 3.45 5.43
CA LYS A 420 -12.39 4.38 4.46
C LYS A 420 -13.90 4.55 4.66
N SER A 421 -14.56 3.58 5.31
CA SER A 421 -15.98 3.67 5.61
C SER A 421 -16.36 2.89 6.86
N LYS A 422 -17.43 3.34 7.52
CA LYS A 422 -18.09 2.63 8.62
C LYS A 422 -18.49 1.20 8.24
N VAL A 423 -18.95 1.00 7.01
CA VAL A 423 -19.40 -0.32 6.53
C VAL A 423 -18.23 -1.30 6.42
N ALA A 424 -17.08 -0.83 5.91
CA ALA A 424 -15.88 -1.65 5.84
C ALA A 424 -15.39 -2.06 7.24
N PHE A 425 -15.40 -1.12 8.19
CA PHE A 425 -15.08 -1.41 9.59
C PHE A 425 -16.04 -2.44 10.20
N ASP A 426 -17.35 -2.21 10.12
CA ASP A 426 -18.36 -3.10 10.69
C ASP A 426 -18.24 -4.53 10.10
N LYS A 427 -18.00 -4.64 8.79
CA LYS A 427 -17.76 -5.92 8.10
C LYS A 427 -16.51 -6.60 8.65
N PHE A 428 -15.41 -5.87 8.84
CA PHE A 428 -14.19 -6.41 9.41
C PHE A 428 -14.44 -6.98 10.81
N VAL A 429 -15.09 -6.22 11.69
CA VAL A 429 -15.37 -6.64 13.07
C VAL A 429 -16.22 -7.92 13.10
N VAL A 430 -17.31 -7.97 12.33
CA VAL A 430 -18.20 -9.15 12.31
C VAL A 430 -17.47 -10.42 11.83
N GLN A 431 -16.59 -10.27 10.84
CA GLN A 431 -15.86 -11.40 10.26
C GLN A 431 -14.71 -11.87 11.15
N ASN A 432 -14.00 -10.95 11.79
CA ASN A 432 -12.71 -11.22 12.41
C ASN A 432 -12.70 -11.12 13.93
N CYS A 433 -13.78 -10.69 14.59
CA CYS A 433 -13.82 -10.58 16.06
C CYS A 433 -14.70 -11.65 16.70
N ASP A 434 -14.27 -12.10 17.88
CA ASP A 434 -15.09 -12.90 18.78
C ASP A 434 -16.07 -12.00 19.53
N TYR A 435 -17.27 -12.54 19.80
CA TYR A 435 -18.34 -11.83 20.47
C TYR A 435 -19.03 -12.68 21.52
N THR A 436 -19.64 -12.00 22.48
CA THR A 436 -20.55 -12.55 23.48
C THR A 436 -21.86 -11.76 23.44
N VAL A 437 -22.94 -12.34 23.97
CA VAL A 437 -24.25 -11.69 24.08
C VAL A 437 -24.59 -11.58 25.55
N SER A 438 -24.97 -10.37 25.99
CA SER A 438 -25.41 -10.13 27.36
C SER A 438 -26.79 -10.71 27.64
N GLU A 439 -27.19 -10.73 28.91
CA GLU A 439 -28.56 -11.08 29.32
C GLU A 439 -29.62 -10.12 28.75
N SER A 440 -29.23 -8.89 28.42
CA SER A 440 -30.06 -7.88 27.73
C SER A 440 -30.15 -8.09 26.21
N ASN A 441 -29.57 -9.17 25.66
CA ASN A 441 -29.50 -9.47 24.23
C ASN A 441 -28.67 -8.43 23.42
N GLU A 442 -27.71 -7.79 24.07
CA GLU A 442 -26.75 -6.87 23.44
C GLU A 442 -25.45 -7.60 23.10
N MET A 443 -24.91 -7.32 21.92
CA MET A 443 -23.69 -7.96 21.42
C MET A 443 -22.45 -7.16 21.83
N PHE A 444 -21.47 -7.84 22.42
CA PHE A 444 -20.18 -7.28 22.81
C PHE A 444 -19.03 -8.06 22.19
N TYR A 445 -18.03 -7.36 21.68
CA TYR A 445 -16.81 -7.93 21.11
C TYR A 445 -15.71 -8.04 22.16
N CYS A 446 -14.93 -9.12 22.11
CA CYS A 446 -13.99 -9.47 23.17
C CYS A 446 -12.62 -10.02 22.70
N GLY A 447 -12.38 -10.13 21.39
CA GLY A 447 -11.13 -10.65 20.86
C GLY A 447 -11.07 -10.62 19.34
N VAL A 448 -9.89 -10.87 18.78
CA VAL A 448 -9.64 -11.01 17.33
C VAL A 448 -9.30 -12.47 17.02
N ARG A 449 -9.99 -13.06 16.05
CA ARG A 449 -9.74 -14.40 15.52
C ARG A 449 -8.44 -14.37 14.71
N ILE A 450 -7.49 -15.23 15.07
CA ILE A 450 -6.18 -15.35 14.41
C ILE A 450 -6.30 -16.19 13.14
#